data_AF-A0A1A6HBQ0-F1
#
_entry.id   AF-A0A1A6HBQ0-F1
#
_cell.length_a   1.000
_cell.length_b   1.000
_cell.length_c   1.000
_cell.angle_alpha   90.00
_cell.angle_beta   90.00
_cell.angle_gamma   90.00
#
_symmetry.space_group_name_H-M   'P 1'
#
loop_
_entity.id
_entity.type
_entity.pdbx_description
1 polymer ?
#
loop_
_entity_poly.entity_id
_entity_poly.type
_entity_poly.pdbx_seq_one_letter_code
_entity_poly.pdbx_strand_id
1 'polypeptide(L)' 'MMFYIANLSHIETRANVKGYLRHELPDCLKGCDVVVIPARVHRKPGMTQDDLFNTNATIVATLTATCAQLS' A
#
# COMPACT_ATOMS: atom_id res chain seq x y z
N MET A 1 5.50 10.57 -1.59
CA MET A 1 6.15 9.33 -1.10
C MET A 1 7.44 9.64 -0.35
N MET A 2 8.44 10.29 -0.99
CA MET A 2 9.79 10.50 -0.43
C MET A 2 9.84 11.15 0.96
N PHE A 3 9.00 12.15 1.23
CA PHE A 3 8.97 12.84 2.53
C PHE A 3 8.53 11.96 3.71
N TYR A 4 7.74 10.91 3.48
CA TYR A 4 7.23 10.06 4.55
C TYR A 4 8.30 9.08 5.05
N ILE A 5 9.15 8.60 4.12
CA ILE A 5 10.27 7.72 4.41
C ILE A 5 11.36 8.47 5.18
N ALA A 6 11.65 9.72 4.81
CA ALA A 6 12.58 10.58 5.53
C ALA A 6 12.15 10.81 7.00
N ASN A 7 10.85 10.93 7.26
CA ASN A 7 10.35 11.05 8.63
C ASN A 7 10.49 9.75 9.43
N LEU A 8 10.14 8.61 8.83
CA LEU A 8 10.22 7.30 9.50
C LEU A 8 11.67 6.85 9.75
N SER A 9 12.59 7.22 8.86
CA SER A 9 14.02 6.91 9.01
C SER A 9 14.74 7.74 10.08
N HIS A 10 14.14 8.82 10.58
CA HIS A 10 14.65 9.59 11.72
C HIS A 10 14.22 9.00 13.08
N ILE A 11 13.37 7.97 13.10
CA ILE A 11 13.01 7.29 14.35
C ILE A 11 14.14 6.33 14.71
N GLU A 12 14.75 6.55 15.87
CA GLU A 12 15.85 5.73 16.45
C GLU A 12 15.38 4.30 16.76
N THR A 13 15.20 3.50 15.71
CA THR A 13 14.85 2.09 15.75
C THR A 13 15.76 1.32 14.80
N ARG A 14 15.98 0.03 15.06
CA ARG A 14 16.82 -0.83 14.20
C ARG A 14 16.13 -1.19 12.86
N ALA A 15 14.93 -0.66 12.60
CA ALA A 15 14.16 -0.98 11.41
C ALA A 15 14.74 -0.28 10.18
N ASN A 16 15.03 -1.03 9.12
CA ASN A 16 15.43 -0.44 7.83
C ASN A 16 14.17 -0.03 7.06
N VAL A 17 14.01 1.27 6.81
CA VAL A 17 12.84 1.81 6.11
C VAL A 17 13.23 2.14 4.67
N LYS A 18 12.59 1.47 3.71
CA LYS A 18 12.75 1.75 2.28
C LYS A 18 11.44 2.27 1.68
N GLY A 19 11.59 3.19 0.76
CA GLY A 19 10.50 3.73 -0.02
C GLY A 19 10.48 3.16 -1.42
N TYR A 20 9.30 2.79 -1.89
CA TYR A 20 9.11 2.28 -3.25
C TYR A 20 8.08 3.15 -3.97
N LEU A 21 8.30 3.39 -5.26
CA LEU A 21 7.32 3.99 -6.15
C LEU A 21 6.37 2.92 -6.71
N ARG A 22 5.25 3.35 -7.32
CA ARG A 22 4.22 2.42 -7.84
C ARG A 22 4.75 1.37 -8.82
N HIS A 23 5.80 1.70 -9.58
CA HIS A 23 6.39 0.78 -10.56
C HIS A 23 7.38 -0.22 -9.93
N GLU A 24 7.81 0.01 -8.69
CA GLU A 24 8.74 -0.83 -7.93
C GLU A 24 8.00 -1.77 -6.98
N LEU A 25 6.71 -2.00 -7.21
CA LEU A 25 5.89 -2.95 -6.45
C LEU A 25 6.51 -4.36 -6.37
N PRO A 26 7.12 -4.90 -7.45
CA PRO A 26 7.83 -6.17 -7.41
C PRO A 26 8.93 -6.24 -6.34
N ASP A 27 9.77 -5.20 -6.28
CA ASP A 27 10.88 -5.14 -5.33
C ASP A 27 10.42 -4.87 -3.90
N CYS A 28 9.28 -4.19 -3.74
CA CYS A 28 8.63 -3.94 -2.46
C CYS A 28 8.08 -5.24 -1.83
N LEU A 29 7.55 -6.15 -2.65
CA LEU A 29 6.90 -7.38 -2.18
C LEU A 29 7.88 -8.55 -1.99
N LYS A 30 9.07 -8.46 -2.60
CA LYS A 30 10.08 -9.51 -2.54
C LYS A 30 10.62 -9.70 -1.12
N GLY A 31 10.32 -10.85 -0.53
CA GLY A 31 10.75 -11.18 0.84
C GLY A 31 9.91 -10.52 1.94
N CYS A 32 8.72 -10.03 1.63
CA CYS A 32 7.76 -9.61 2.64
C CYS A 32 7.01 -10.80 3.23
N ASP A 33 7.14 -11.01 4.54
CA ASP A 33 6.32 -12.00 5.27
C ASP A 33 4.92 -11.47 5.59
N VAL A 34 4.79 -10.15 5.74
CA VAL A 34 3.53 -9.48 6.11
C VAL A 34 3.36 -8.22 5.26
N VAL A 35 2.20 -8.11 4.61
CA VAL A 35 1.82 -6.93 3.80
C VAL A 35 0.62 -6.25 4.47
N VAL A 36 0.78 -4.98 4.83
CA VAL A 36 -0.29 -4.15 5.40
C VAL A 36 -0.78 -3.16 4.34
N ILE A 37 -2.07 -3.22 4.01
CA ILE A 37 -2.70 -2.35 3.02
C ILE A 37 -3.63 -1.37 3.75
N PRO A 38 -3.20 -0.12 4.04
CA PRO A 38 -4.08 0.88 4.65
C PRO A 38 -5.07 1.51 3.65
N ALA A 39 -5.25 0.90 2.46
CA ALA A 39 -6.00 1.48 1.37
C ALA A 39 -7.49 1.58 1.71
N ARG A 40 -7.94 2.80 1.95
CA ARG A 40 -9.35 3.16 2.05
C ARG A 40 -9.53 4.51 1.37
N VAL A 41 -10.42 4.58 0.39
CA VAL A 41 -10.71 5.86 -0.28
C VAL A 41 -11.53 6.74 0.67
N HIS A 42 -11.13 8.00 0.82
CA HIS A 42 -11.88 8.99 1.58
C HIS A 42 -13.23 9.26 0.87
N ARG A 43 -14.34 9.24 1.62
CA ARG A 43 -15.67 9.51 1.05
C ARG A 43 -15.68 10.86 0.34
N LYS A 44 -15.93 10.87 -0.96
CA LYS A 44 -16.17 12.10 -1.71
C LYS A 44 -17.67 12.45 -1.69
N PRO A 45 -18.05 13.74 -1.66
CA PRO A 45 -19.44 14.13 -1.85
C PRO A 45 -19.99 13.53 -3.15
N GLY A 46 -21.14 12.87 -3.09
CA GLY A 46 -21.76 12.18 -4.23
C GLY A 46 -21.37 10.71 -4.41
N MET A 47 -20.49 10.14 -3.58
CA MET A 47 -20.13 8.73 -3.62
C MET A 47 -21.04 7.90 -2.70
N THR A 48 -21.69 6.86 -3.23
CA THR A 48 -22.54 5.97 -2.42
C THR A 48 -21.70 5.01 -1.57
N GLN A 49 -22.34 4.30 -0.63
CA GLN A 49 -21.67 3.27 0.15
C GLN A 49 -21.21 2.09 -0.74
N ASP A 50 -21.98 1.75 -1.77
CA ASP A 50 -21.65 0.67 -2.71
C ASP A 50 -20.47 1.05 -3.61
N ASP A 51 -20.42 2.29 -4.10
CA ASP A 51 -19.27 2.78 -4.87
C ASP A 51 -17.98 2.77 -4.03
N LEU A 52 -18.10 3.11 -2.74
CA LEU A 52 -16.99 3.04 -1.79
C LEU A 52 -16.52 1.60 -1.58
N PHE A 53 -17.45 0.67 -1.41
CA PHE A 53 -17.15 -0.74 -1.24
C PHE A 53 -16.48 -1.31 -2.49
N ASN A 54 -17.07 -1.08 -3.67
CA ASN A 54 -16.54 -1.56 -4.94
C ASN A 54 -15.15 -1.00 -5.24
N THR A 55 -14.92 0.29 -5.00
CA THR A 55 -13.59 0.90 -5.21
C THR A 55 -12.54 0.28 -4.29
N ASN A 56 -12.86 0.11 -3.00
CA ASN A 56 -11.93 -0.52 -2.06
C ASN A 56 -11.70 -1.99 -2.41
N ALA A 57 -12.74 -2.73 -2.81
CA ALA A 57 -12.65 -4.13 -3.22
C ALA A 57 -11.75 -4.30 -4.45
N THR A 58 -11.88 -3.43 -5.46
CA THR A 58 -10.99 -3.44 -6.62
C THR A 58 -9.54 -3.18 -6.23
N ILE A 59 -9.27 -2.19 -5.35
CA ILE A 59 -7.91 -1.88 -4.90
C ILE A 59 -7.28 -3.08 -4.18
N VAL A 60 -8.03 -3.71 -3.27
CA VAL A 60 -7.56 -4.90 -2.53
C VAL A 60 -7.31 -6.06 -3.50
N ALA A 61 -8.24 -6.33 -4.42
CA ALA A 61 -8.09 -7.41 -5.39
C ALA A 61 -6.84 -7.25 -6.27
N THR A 62 -6.56 -6.04 -6.77
CA THR A 62 -5.35 -5.77 -7.56
C THR A 62 -4.09 -6.00 -6.74
N LEU A 63 -4.02 -5.45 -5.52
CA LEU A 63 -2.84 -5.60 -4.66
C LEU A 63 -2.59 -7.06 -4.27
N THR A 64 -3.65 -7.80 -3.91
CA THR A 64 -3.55 -9.22 -3.58
C THR A 64 -3.10 -10.05 -4.78
N ALA A 65 -3.62 -9.78 -5.98
CA ALA A 65 -3.20 -10.47 -7.20
C ALA A 65 -1.72 -10.20 -7.51
N THR A 66 -1.24 -8.97 -7.31
CA THR A 66 0.18 -8.64 -7.48
C THR A 66 1.05 -9.33 -6.43
N CYS A 67 0.60 -9.40 -5.16
CA CYS A 67 1.30 -10.17 -4.12
C CYS A 67 1.41 -11.65 -4.50
N ALA A 68 0.32 -12.29 -4.96
CA ALA A 68 0.32 -13.69 -5.34
C ALA A 68 1.19 -14.02 -6.58
N GLN A 69 1.44 -13.04 -7.44
CA GLN A 69 2.33 -13.21 -8.60
C GLN A 69 3.82 -13.05 -8.26
N LEU A 70 4.14 -12.40 -7.14
CA LEU A 70 5.49 -11.98 -6.77
C LEU A 70 6.01 -12.63 -5.48
N SER A 71 5.13 -13.31 -4.73
CA SER A 71 5.44 -14.20 -3.62
C SER A 71 6.05 -15.52 -4.10
#